data_AF-M1CKE6-F1
#
_entry.id   AF-M1CKE6-F1
#
_cell.length_a   1.000
_cell.length_b   1.000
_cell.length_c   1.000
_cell.angle_alpha   90.00
_cell.angle_beta   90.00
_cell.angle_gamma   90.00
#
_symmetry.space_group_name_H-M   'P 1'
#
loop_
_entity.id
_entity.type
_entity.pdbx_description
1 polymer ?
#
loop_
_entity_poly.entity_id
_entity_poly.type
_entity_poly.pdbx_seq_one_letter_code
_entity_poly.pdbx_strand_id
1 'polypeptide(L)'
;MSREIEEIGEDSKSTTIKDAETNDVYVVVGKNDLYVVQWALDHAVSPGFRIFLMHIFPTIKYIPTPVGNLSRSQLSKEQVQVYINEENNRRKSLLQRYIRLCNDAKVSSSLYQSETSIQNSKTLLHDSS
;
A
#
# COMPACT_ATOMS: atom_id res chain seq x y z
N MET A 1 -55.28 3.88 -6.83
CA MET A 1 -54.97 4.40 -5.48
C MET A 1 -53.47 4.53 -5.38
N SER A 2 -52.98 5.75 -5.43
CA SER A 2 -51.56 6.10 -5.34
C SER A 2 -51.08 5.95 -3.90
N ARG A 3 -49.87 5.43 -3.67
CA ARG A 3 -49.22 5.50 -2.37
C ARG A 3 -48.30 6.73 -2.38
N GLU A 4 -48.78 7.76 -1.70
CA GLU A 4 -48.08 8.99 -1.36
C GLU A 4 -46.95 8.65 -0.39
N ILE A 5 -45.74 9.13 -0.65
CA ILE A 5 -44.59 8.94 0.24
C ILE A 5 -44.50 10.22 1.06
N GLU A 6 -44.80 10.11 2.35
CA GLU A 6 -44.65 11.17 3.34
C GLU A 6 -43.16 11.40 3.62
N GLU A 7 -42.70 12.63 3.39
CA GLU A 7 -41.33 13.07 3.66
C GLU A 7 -41.15 13.24 5.18
N ILE A 8 -40.42 12.31 5.79
CA ILE A 8 -40.01 12.44 7.20
C ILE A 8 -38.85 13.44 7.21
N GLY A 9 -39.16 14.67 7.62
CA GLY A 9 -38.17 15.66 8.01
C GLY A 9 -37.41 15.17 9.24
N GLU A 10 -36.23 14.60 9.03
CA GLU A 10 -35.22 14.52 10.07
C GLU A 10 -34.41 15.81 10.02
N ASP A 11 -34.75 16.73 10.93
CA ASP A 11 -33.86 17.79 11.39
C ASP A 11 -32.68 17.16 12.15
N SER A 12 -31.91 16.34 11.44
CA SER A 12 -30.54 16.02 11.82
C SER A 12 -29.76 17.31 11.66
N LYS A 13 -29.77 18.13 12.72
CA LYS A 13 -28.62 18.95 13.06
C LYS A 13 -27.47 17.96 13.26
N SER A 14 -26.89 17.54 12.14
CA SER A 14 -25.59 16.92 12.09
C SER A 14 -24.71 17.97 12.73
N THR A 15 -24.42 17.73 14.01
CA THR A 15 -23.31 18.38 14.66
C THR A 15 -22.14 17.96 13.80
N THR A 16 -21.75 18.85 12.87
CA THR A 16 -20.43 18.80 12.28
C THR A 16 -19.48 18.91 13.45
N ILE A 17 -19.14 17.77 14.03
CA ILE A 17 -17.89 17.60 14.73
C ILE A 17 -16.91 17.88 13.61
N LYS A 18 -16.47 19.13 13.52
CA LYS A 18 -15.25 19.49 12.81
C LYS A 18 -14.12 18.85 13.63
N ASP A 19 -14.07 17.53 13.64
CA ASP A 19 -12.83 16.82 13.85
C ASP A 19 -11.94 17.40 12.77
N ALA A 20 -10.89 18.10 13.21
CA ALA A 20 -9.99 18.81 12.33
C ALA A 20 -9.66 17.92 11.12
N GLU A 21 -10.29 18.21 9.99
CA GLU A 21 -10.22 17.45 8.75
C GLU A 21 -8.77 17.47 8.31
N THR A 22 -7.99 16.49 8.77
CA THR A 22 -6.70 16.20 8.18
C THR A 22 -7.01 15.64 6.81
N ASN A 23 -7.08 16.55 5.84
CA ASN A 23 -7.28 16.31 4.42
C ASN A 23 -6.10 15.50 3.85
N ASP A 24 -5.96 14.27 4.32
CA ASP A 24 -4.80 13.42 4.11
C ASP A 24 -5.21 12.19 3.29
N VAL A 25 -4.50 11.94 2.20
CA VAL A 25 -4.77 10.84 1.26
C VAL A 25 -3.77 9.71 1.50
N TYR A 26 -4.25 8.51 1.78
CA TYR A 26 -3.40 7.33 1.97
C TYR A 26 -3.45 6.44 0.73
N VAL A 27 -2.29 6.11 0.17
CA VAL A 27 -2.17 5.29 -1.03
C VAL A 27 -1.28 4.09 -0.74
N VAL A 28 -1.84 2.89 -0.83
CA VAL A 28 -1.07 1.64 -0.73
C VAL A 28 -0.49 1.31 -2.09
N VAL A 29 0.81 1.04 -2.15
CA VAL A 29 1.54 0.82 -3.40
C VAL A 29 2.41 -0.44 -3.36
N GLY A 30 2.40 -1.19 -4.45
CA GLY A 30 3.20 -2.37 -4.72
C GLY A 30 4.33 -2.10 -5.73
N LYS A 31 4.70 -3.12 -6.51
CA LYS A 31 5.86 -3.10 -7.42
C LYS A 31 5.65 -2.23 -8.68
N ASN A 32 4.41 -2.08 -9.14
CA ASN A 32 4.08 -1.48 -10.44
C ASN A 32 2.98 -0.41 -10.36
N ASP A 33 2.78 0.20 -9.18
CA ASP A 33 1.61 1.03 -8.90
C ASP A 33 1.88 2.54 -9.07
N LEU A 34 2.82 2.90 -9.96
CA LEU A 34 3.13 4.30 -10.29
C LEU A 34 1.90 5.04 -10.82
N TYR A 35 1.07 4.38 -11.63
CA TYR A 35 -0.15 4.96 -12.17
C TYR A 35 -1.20 5.24 -11.10
N VAL A 36 -1.22 4.47 -10.00
CA VAL A 36 -2.14 4.68 -8.87
C VAL A 36 -1.75 5.97 -8.14
N VAL A 37 -0.45 6.17 -7.91
CA VAL A 37 0.06 7.41 -7.30
C VAL A 37 -0.24 8.61 -8.19
N GLN A 38 -0.01 8.49 -9.50
CA GLN A 38 -0.32 9.54 -10.46
C GLN A 38 -1.82 9.89 -10.43
N TRP A 39 -2.68 8.88 -10.49
CA TRP A 39 -4.14 9.08 -10.44
C TRP A 39 -4.57 9.79 -9.16
N ALA A 40 -4.00 9.40 -8.01
CA ALA A 40 -4.32 10.02 -6.72
C ALA A 40 -3.87 11.49 -6.68
N LEU A 41 -2.69 11.82 -7.22
CA LEU A 41 -2.22 13.20 -7.33
C LEU A 41 -3.13 14.05 -8.22
N ASP A 42 -3.60 13.48 -9.34
CA ASP A 42 -4.40 14.21 -10.33
C ASP A 42 -5.87 14.41 -9.89
N HIS A 43 -6.42 13.51 -9.07
CA HIS A 43 -7.86 13.46 -8.80
C HIS A 43 -8.26 13.47 -7.32
N ALA A 44 -7.38 13.04 -6.41
CA ALA A 44 -7.71 12.88 -4.99
C ALA A 44 -7.04 13.92 -4.09
N VAL A 45 -5.98 14.58 -4.57
CA VAL A 45 -5.23 15.58 -3.81
C VAL A 45 -5.66 16.99 -4.22
N SER A 46 -6.10 17.78 -3.25
CA SER A 46 -6.37 19.22 -3.42
C SER A 46 -5.31 20.07 -2.71
N PRO A 47 -5.18 21.37 -3.03
CA PRO A 47 -4.24 22.24 -2.32
C PRO A 47 -4.43 22.19 -0.80
N GLY A 48 -3.34 22.01 -0.05
CA GLY A 48 -3.35 21.87 1.41
C GLY A 48 -3.47 20.42 1.91
N PHE A 49 -3.72 19.46 1.02
CA PHE A 49 -3.77 18.03 1.37
C PHE A 49 -2.36 17.45 1.47
N ARG A 50 -2.19 16.40 2.27
CA ARG A 50 -0.95 15.62 2.33
C ARG A 50 -1.19 14.22 1.77
N ILE A 51 -0.17 13.65 1.14
CA ILE A 51 -0.25 12.28 0.63
C ILE A 51 0.68 11.36 1.42
N PHE A 52 0.15 10.22 1.86
CA PHE A 52 0.85 9.19 2.58
C PHE A 52 0.97 7.94 1.72
N LEU A 53 2.20 7.63 1.30
CA LEU A 53 2.49 6.43 0.52
C LEU A 53 2.80 5.29 1.48
N MET A 54 2.10 4.17 1.34
CA MET A 54 2.33 2.95 2.13
C MET A 54 2.80 1.84 1.21
N HIS A 55 4.09 1.53 1.25
CA HIS A 55 4.65 0.43 0.46
C HIS A 55 4.71 -0.86 1.29
N ILE A 56 3.99 -1.89 0.84
CA ILE A 56 3.98 -3.21 1.47
C ILE A 56 4.76 -4.18 0.57
N PHE A 57 5.77 -4.85 1.12
CA PHE A 57 6.59 -5.80 0.37
C PHE A 57 6.74 -7.14 1.10
N PRO A 58 6.76 -8.27 0.39
CA PRO A 58 6.83 -9.58 1.03
C PRO A 58 8.23 -9.88 1.57
N THR A 59 8.29 -10.63 2.66
CA THR A 59 9.52 -11.25 3.14
C THR A 59 10.07 -12.24 2.12
N ILE A 60 11.37 -12.14 1.85
CA ILE A 60 12.08 -13.05 0.95
C ILE A 60 12.26 -14.40 1.67
N LYS A 61 11.41 -15.36 1.34
CA LYS A 61 11.49 -16.76 1.83
C LYS A 61 12.21 -17.67 0.85
N TYR A 62 12.02 -17.41 -0.44
CA TYR A 62 12.58 -18.18 -1.55
C TYR A 62 13.31 -17.24 -2.51
N ILE A 63 14.39 -17.74 -3.08
CA ILE A 63 15.21 -17.04 -4.06
C ILE A 63 15.06 -17.77 -5.40
N PRO A 64 14.59 -17.07 -6.45
CA PRO A 64 14.56 -17.62 -7.79
C PRO A 64 15.97 -17.93 -8.30
N THR A 65 16.17 -19.14 -8.79
CA THR A 65 17.42 -19.60 -9.41
C THR A 65 17.10 -20.31 -10.74
N PRO A 66 18.08 -20.54 -11.63
CA PRO A 66 17.85 -21.24 -12.89
C PRO A 66 17.24 -22.64 -12.73
N VAL A 67 17.42 -23.28 -11.57
CA VAL A 67 16.89 -24.62 -11.25
C VAL A 67 15.60 -24.58 -10.42
N GLY A 68 15.00 -23.40 -10.27
CA GLY A 68 13.77 -23.18 -9.52
C GLY A 68 13.96 -22.31 -8.28
N ASN A 69 12.96 -22.33 -7.39
CA ASN A 69 12.95 -21.53 -6.18
C ASN A 69 13.62 -22.30 -5.03
N LEU A 70 14.73 -21.77 -4.54
CA LEU A 70 15.44 -22.35 -3.40
C LEU A 70 15.13 -21.56 -2.13
N SER A 71 14.94 -22.25 -1.01
CA SER A 71 14.84 -21.60 0.29
C SER A 71 16.19 -20.97 0.66
N ARG A 72 16.16 -19.99 1.57
CA ARG A 72 17.38 -19.35 2.08
C ARG A 72 18.36 -20.34 2.74
N SER A 73 17.86 -21.45 3.28
CA SER A 73 18.69 -22.48 3.92
C SER A 73 19.41 -23.40 2.92
N GLN A 74 18.97 -23.42 1.66
CA GLN A 74 19.58 -24.22 0.59
C GLN A 74 20.73 -23.47 -0.14
N LEU A 75 20.99 -22.21 0.23
CA LEU A 75 21.93 -21.32 -0.45
C LEU A 75 23.06 -20.89 0.50
N SER A 76 24.19 -20.47 -0.08
CA SER A 76 25.26 -19.87 0.71
C SER A 76 24.82 -18.51 1.28
N LYS A 77 25.46 -18.07 2.37
CA LYS A 77 25.18 -16.77 2.98
C LYS A 77 25.43 -15.62 2.00
N GLU A 78 26.48 -15.74 1.19
CA GLU A 78 26.87 -14.76 0.18
C GLU A 78 25.80 -14.66 -0.91
N GLN A 79 25.30 -15.80 -1.42
CA GLN A 79 24.23 -15.82 -2.43
C GLN A 79 22.95 -15.17 -1.91
N VAL A 80 22.56 -15.49 -0.67
CA VAL A 80 21.39 -14.89 -0.02
C VAL A 80 21.58 -13.38 0.14
N GLN A 81 22.76 -12.94 0.57
CA GLN A 81 23.05 -11.53 0.80
C GLN A 81 23.03 -10.71 -0.51
N VAL A 82 23.61 -11.25 -1.58
CA VAL A 82 23.59 -10.60 -2.91
C VAL A 82 22.16 -10.37 -3.37
N TYR A 83 21.31 -11.39 -3.29
CA TYR A 83 19.91 -11.29 -3.72
C TYR A 83 19.12 -10.28 -2.86
N ILE A 84 19.26 -10.32 -1.53
CA ILE A 84 18.60 -9.36 -0.63
C ILE A 84 19.02 -7.93 -0.96
N ASN A 85 20.31 -7.69 -1.22
CA ASN A 85 20.80 -6.38 -1.58
C ASN A 85 20.23 -5.90 -2.92
N GLU A 86 20.14 -6.80 -3.92
CA GLU A 86 19.54 -6.50 -5.21
C GLU A 86 18.06 -6.12 -5.09
N GLU A 87 17.27 -6.88 -4.33
CA GLU A 87 15.87 -6.58 -4.07
C GLU A 87 15.69 -5.27 -3.29
N ASN A 88 16.56 -5.00 -2.32
CA ASN A 88 16.56 -3.72 -1.60
C ASN A 88 16.87 -2.55 -2.52
N ASN A 89 17.80 -2.71 -3.46
CA ASN A 89 18.14 -1.66 -4.43
C ASN A 89 16.99 -1.42 -5.42
N ARG A 90 16.33 -2.49 -5.89
CA ARG A 90 15.11 -2.38 -6.71
C ARG A 90 14.02 -1.63 -5.96
N ARG A 91 13.76 -1.98 -4.70
CA ARG A 91 12.76 -1.30 -3.85
C ARG A 91 13.10 0.18 -3.67
N LYS A 92 14.35 0.51 -3.34
CA LYS A 92 14.80 1.91 -3.22
C LYS A 92 14.59 2.68 -4.52
N SER A 93 14.95 2.09 -5.67
CA SER A 93 14.76 2.73 -6.98
C SER A 93 13.29 3.03 -7.27
N LEU A 94 12.38 2.09 -6.96
CA LEU A 94 10.94 2.27 -7.11
C LEU A 94 10.40 3.37 -6.19
N LEU A 95 10.75 3.33 -4.91
CA LEU A 95 10.28 4.32 -3.93
C LEU A 95 10.74 5.74 -4.27
N GLN A 96 11.95 5.87 -4.82
CA GLN A 96 12.44 7.15 -5.33
C GLN A 96 11.59 7.67 -6.49
N ARG A 97 11.02 6.80 -7.34
CA ARG A 97 10.09 7.24 -8.38
C ARG A 97 8.78 7.77 -7.79
N TYR A 98 8.23 7.13 -6.76
CA TYR A 98 7.05 7.65 -6.07
C TYR A 98 7.29 9.03 -5.43
N ILE A 99 8.43 9.19 -4.76
CA ILE A 99 8.82 10.48 -4.15
C ILE A 99 8.95 11.57 -5.22
N ARG A 100 9.58 11.26 -6.37
CA ARG A 100 9.72 12.21 -7.48
C ARG A 100 8.36 12.67 -8.00
N LEU A 101 7.41 11.76 -8.22
CA LEU A 101 6.06 12.10 -8.65
C LEU A 101 5.37 13.07 -7.67
N CYS A 102 5.45 12.81 -6.36
CA CYS A 102 4.85 13.71 -5.36
C CYS A 102 5.55 15.09 -5.34
N ASN A 103 6.88 15.12 -5.46
CA ASN A 103 7.65 16.37 -5.51
C ASN A 103 7.31 17.21 -6.74
N ASP A 104 7.17 16.56 -7.91
CA ASP A 104 6.81 17.22 -9.17
C ASP A 104 5.40 17.82 -9.09
N ALA A 105 4.48 17.15 -8.38
CA ALA A 105 3.14 17.66 -8.07
C ALA A 105 3.11 18.74 -6.97
N LYS A 106 4.25 19.04 -6.33
CA LYS A 106 4.39 20.03 -5.24
C LYS A 106 3.54 19.71 -4.00
N VAL A 107 3.32 18.42 -3.72
CA VAL A 107 2.51 17.94 -2.58
C VAL A 107 3.44 17.47 -1.46
N SER A 108 3.13 17.85 -0.22
CA SER A 108 3.80 17.31 0.97
C SER A 108 3.53 15.82 1.08
N SER A 109 4.59 14.99 0.99
CA SER A 109 4.46 13.54 1.03
C SER A 109 5.29 12.89 2.13
N SER A 110 4.74 11.83 2.71
CA SER A 110 5.41 10.96 3.68
C SER A 110 5.34 9.51 3.19
N LEU A 111 6.43 8.77 3.31
CA LEU A 111 6.53 7.39 2.86
C LEU A 111 6.72 6.44 4.04
N TYR A 112 5.81 5.48 4.17
CA TYR A 112 5.89 4.37 5.12
C TYR A 112 6.14 3.06 4.39
N GLN A 113 6.96 2.20 4.98
CA GLN A 113 7.32 0.89 4.44
C GLN A 113 7.03 -0.19 5.47
N SER A 114 6.39 -1.27 5.04
CA SER A 114 6.10 -2.42 5.90
C SER A 114 6.40 -3.73 5.18
N GLU A 115 7.07 -4.64 5.88
CA GLU A 115 7.34 -5.98 5.39
C GLU A 115 6.20 -6.91 5.79
N THR A 116 5.69 -7.71 4.85
CA THR A 116 4.63 -8.70 5.12
C THR A 116 5.17 -10.13 5.06
N SER A 117 4.81 -10.92 6.07
CA SER A 117 4.97 -12.36 6.02
C SER A 117 3.69 -12.98 5.47
N ILE A 118 3.66 -13.32 4.17
CA ILE A 118 2.59 -14.17 3.64
C ILE A 118 2.73 -15.55 4.30
N GLN A 119 1.87 -15.85 5.28
CA GLN A 119 1.64 -17.24 5.70
C GLN A 119 0.72 -17.86 4.65
N ASN A 120 1.17 -18.92 4.00
CA ASN A 120 0.31 -19.68 3.10
C ASN A 120 -0.84 -20.26 3.95
N SER A 121 -2.06 -19.81 3.69
CA SER A 121 -3.28 -20.37 4.29
C SER A 121 -3.53 -21.78 3.75
N LYS A 122 -2.87 -22.78 4.35
CA LYS A 122 -3.15 -24.21 4.13
C LYS A 122 -3.08 -25.04 5.41
N THR A 123 -3.49 -24.49 6.55
CA THR A 123 -3.66 -25.27 7.80
C THR A 123 -4.76 -24.70 8.67
N LEU A 124 -6.02 -24.71 8.20
CA LEU A 124 -7.22 -24.60 9.04
C LEU A 124 -8.37 -25.41 8.41
N LEU A 125 -8.12 -26.67 8.06
CA LEU A 125 -9.18 -27.64 7.75
C LEU A 125 -8.82 -29.05 8.25
N HIS A 126 -8.00 -29.16 9.30
CA HIS A 126 -7.67 -30.46 9.90
C HIS A 126 -7.85 -30.54 11.42
N ASP A 127 -8.57 -29.58 12.01
CA ASP A 127 -9.12 -29.72 13.36
C ASP A 127 -10.64 -29.93 13.25
N SER A 128 -11.00 -31.12 12.80
CA SER A 128 -12.34 -31.70 13.01
C SER A 128 -12.12 -33.19 13.26
N SER A 129 -11.87 -33.51 14.52
CA SER A 129 -12.03 -34.85 15.09
C SER A 129 -12.78 -34.70 16.42
#